data_AF-A0A1S3I1X1-F1
#
_entry.id   AF-A0A1S3I1X1-F1
#
_cell.length_a   1.000
_cell.length_b   1.000
_cell.length_c   1.000
_cell.angle_alpha   90.00
_cell.angle_beta   90.00
_cell.angle_gamma   90.00
#
_symmetry.space_group_name_H-M   'P 1'
#
loop_
_entity.id
_entity.type
_entity.pdbx_description
1 polymer ?
#
loop_
_entity_poly.entity_id
_entity_poly.type
_entity_poly.pdbx_seq_one_letter_code
_entity_poly.pdbx_strand_id
1 'polypeptide(L)'
;MSIIQVTGSGGGIASDRTSFVGGRTPQDIADMVKLVKKMDKQTFRKLLQIAITALEDKPVTPEMFKVLQSKSLSEEMLAVTYSGLYSLLKAALRLPQSSLKQEIFKEDLQELNIPAEFIPDLASVVFGSRRPRLEQVI
;
A
#
# COMPACT_ATOMS: atom_id res chain seq x y z
N MET A 1 22.24 -35.11 -6.43
CA MET A 1 21.80 -34.25 -5.31
C MET A 1 20.66 -33.39 -5.85
N SER A 2 19.42 -33.82 -5.61
CA SER A 2 18.23 -33.20 -6.21
C SER A 2 17.52 -32.34 -5.17
N ILE A 3 17.37 -31.06 -5.47
CA ILE A 3 16.76 -30.07 -4.59
C ILE A 3 15.25 -30.14 -4.77
N ILE A 4 14.55 -30.23 -3.63
CA ILE A 4 13.14 -30.53 -3.49
C ILE A 4 12.33 -29.27 -3.83
N GLN A 5 11.40 -29.40 -4.77
CA GLN A 5 10.45 -28.36 -5.14
C GLN A 5 9.33 -28.33 -4.09
N VAL A 6 9.29 -27.27 -3.28
CA VAL A 6 8.28 -27.11 -2.22
C VAL A 6 6.99 -26.57 -2.82
N THR A 7 5.91 -27.31 -2.56
CA THR A 7 4.53 -27.01 -2.94
C THR A 7 4.06 -25.68 -2.35
N GLY A 8 3.41 -24.86 -3.19
CA GLY A 8 2.74 -23.63 -2.78
C GLY A 8 1.28 -23.66 -3.20
N SER A 9 0.43 -24.14 -2.29
CA SER A 9 -1.02 -24.18 -2.44
C SER A 9 -1.64 -22.78 -2.37
N GLY A 10 -2.44 -22.39 -3.37
CA GLY A 10 -3.27 -21.19 -3.30
C GLY A 10 -4.08 -20.98 -4.58
N GLY A 11 -5.32 -21.45 -4.59
CA GLY A 11 -6.25 -21.27 -5.70
C GLY A 11 -6.66 -19.81 -5.93
N GLY A 12 -6.85 -19.48 -7.20
CA GLY A 12 -7.29 -18.17 -7.68
C GLY A 12 -6.85 -17.98 -9.13
N ILE A 13 -7.78 -18.24 -10.05
CA ILE A 13 -7.66 -18.06 -11.51
C ILE A 13 -7.17 -16.65 -11.89
N ALA A 14 -6.16 -16.62 -12.77
CA ALA A 14 -5.76 -15.55 -13.69
C ALA A 14 -5.24 -14.22 -13.07
N SER A 15 -3.92 -14.15 -12.91
CA SER A 15 -3.07 -13.08 -13.46
C SER A 15 -1.62 -13.59 -13.37
N ASP A 16 -1.03 -13.97 -14.51
CA ASP A 16 0.37 -14.41 -14.68
C ASP A 16 1.38 -13.25 -14.49
N ARG A 17 1.06 -12.33 -13.58
CA ARG A 17 1.95 -11.29 -13.07
C ARG A 17 1.95 -11.47 -11.57
N THR A 18 3.11 -11.79 -11.00
CA THR A 18 3.30 -11.66 -9.56
C THR A 18 3.01 -10.20 -9.19
N SER A 19 1.82 -9.92 -8.65
CA SER A 19 1.51 -8.62 -8.08
C SER A 19 2.63 -8.22 -7.13
N PHE A 20 2.89 -6.92 -6.99
CA PHE A 20 4.01 -6.46 -6.16
C PHE A 20 3.86 -6.85 -4.67
N VAL A 21 2.66 -7.27 -4.27
CA VAL A 21 2.28 -7.83 -2.96
C VAL A 21 2.47 -9.34 -2.83
N GLY A 22 2.92 -10.03 -3.88
CA GLY A 22 3.16 -11.47 -3.92
C GLY A 22 1.95 -12.30 -4.34
N GLY A 23 2.05 -13.63 -4.26
CA GLY A 23 1.03 -14.58 -4.75
C GLY A 23 -0.27 -14.65 -3.92
N ARG A 24 -0.40 -13.89 -2.83
CA ARG A 24 -1.64 -13.71 -2.08
C ARG A 24 -1.75 -12.26 -1.63
N THR A 25 -2.76 -11.55 -2.13
CA THR A 25 -3.13 -10.22 -1.63
C THR A 25 -3.55 -10.36 -0.16
N PRO A 26 -2.83 -9.73 0.80
CA PRO A 26 -3.21 -9.77 2.20
C PRO A 26 -4.62 -9.22 2.39
N GLN A 27 -5.39 -9.83 3.30
CA GLN A 27 -6.75 -9.41 3.59
C GLN A 27 -6.82 -7.95 4.06
N ASP A 28 -5.77 -7.47 4.75
CA ASP A 28 -5.57 -6.06 5.09
C ASP A 28 -5.66 -5.11 3.87
N ILE A 29 -5.11 -5.49 2.72
CA ILE A 29 -5.17 -4.67 1.50
C ILE A 29 -6.57 -4.70 0.91
N ALA A 30 -7.21 -5.87 0.89
CA ALA A 30 -8.58 -6.00 0.40
C ALA A 30 -9.58 -5.19 1.25
N ASP A 31 -9.42 -5.20 2.57
CA ASP A 31 -10.25 -4.40 3.47
C ASP A 31 -9.89 -2.90 3.41
N MET A 32 -8.61 -2.54 3.29
CA MET A 32 -8.19 -1.17 2.98
C MET A 32 -8.88 -0.63 1.72
N VAL A 33 -8.91 -1.38 0.63
CA VAL A 33 -9.56 -0.95 -0.63
C VAL A 33 -11.04 -0.65 -0.41
N LYS A 34 -11.76 -1.54 0.30
CA LYS A 34 -13.19 -1.35 0.59
C LYS A 34 -13.42 -0.10 1.44
N LEU A 35 -12.52 0.16 2.39
CA LEU A 35 -12.56 1.33 3.26
C LEU A 35 -12.22 2.60 2.47
N VAL A 36 -11.21 2.56 1.60
CA VAL A 36 -10.83 3.64 0.68
C VAL A 36 -11.98 4.07 -0.21
N LYS A 37 -12.77 3.12 -0.71
CA LYS A 37 -13.98 3.46 -1.51
C LYS A 37 -15.05 4.20 -0.71
N LYS A 38 -15.07 4.03 0.61
CA LYS A 38 -16.01 4.70 1.53
C LYS A 38 -15.43 5.97 2.15
N MET A 39 -14.15 6.26 1.91
CA MET A 39 -13.41 7.29 2.62
C MET A 39 -13.04 8.45 1.69
N ASP A 40 -13.07 9.67 2.21
CA ASP A 40 -12.72 10.87 1.44
C ASP A 40 -11.26 10.90 1.01
N LYS A 41 -11.03 11.51 -0.16
CA LYS A 41 -9.69 11.66 -0.72
C LYS A 41 -8.73 12.41 0.19
N GLN A 42 -9.25 13.40 0.93
CA GLN A 42 -8.46 14.18 1.88
C GLN A 42 -7.94 13.32 3.03
N THR A 43 -8.79 12.44 3.57
CA THR A 43 -8.42 11.54 4.67
C THR A 43 -7.38 10.54 4.20
N PHE A 44 -7.56 9.97 3.01
CA PHE A 44 -6.59 9.04 2.44
C PHE A 44 -5.22 9.70 2.22
N ARG A 45 -5.19 10.91 1.64
CA ARG A 45 -3.95 11.66 1.45
C ARG A 45 -3.23 11.93 2.75
N LYS A 46 -3.95 12.33 3.80
CA LYS A 46 -3.37 12.52 5.13
C LYS A 46 -2.84 11.20 5.70
N LEU A 47 -3.59 10.10 5.59
CA LEU A 47 -3.16 8.78 6.05
C LEU A 47 -1.90 8.31 5.32
N LEU A 48 -1.86 8.52 4.00
CA LEU A 48 -0.71 8.26 3.14
C LEU A 48 0.50 9.12 3.58
N GLN A 49 0.31 10.42 3.84
CA GLN A 49 1.36 11.28 4.38
C GLN A 49 1.88 10.78 5.73
N ILE A 50 0.99 10.32 6.61
CA ILE A 50 1.37 9.74 7.90
C ILE A 50 2.20 8.48 7.71
N ALA A 51 1.78 7.57 6.83
CA ALA A 51 2.52 6.33 6.53
C ALA A 51 3.92 6.61 5.97
N ILE A 52 4.03 7.62 5.09
CA ILE A 52 5.33 8.08 4.58
C ILE A 52 6.18 8.68 5.70
N THR A 53 5.57 9.48 6.56
CA THR A 53 6.25 10.10 7.71
C THR A 53 6.79 9.01 8.65
N ALA A 54 6.00 7.95 8.89
CA ALA A 54 6.42 6.77 9.66
C ALA A 54 7.59 6.05 8.99
N LEU A 55 7.54 5.89 7.67
CA LEU A 55 8.62 5.29 6.89
C LEU A 55 9.86 6.18 6.78
N GLU A 56 9.73 7.50 6.92
CA GLU A 56 10.84 8.46 6.97
C GLU A 56 11.48 8.55 8.37
N ASP A 57 11.16 7.64 9.30
CA ASP A 57 11.60 7.62 10.70
C ASP A 57 11.21 8.90 11.48
N LYS A 58 10.19 9.62 11.01
CA LYS A 58 9.69 10.82 11.70
C LYS A 58 8.66 10.40 12.75
N PRO A 59 8.57 11.13 13.88
CA PRO A 59 7.62 10.83 14.94
C PRO A 59 6.19 11.01 14.42
N VAL A 60 5.52 9.90 14.13
CA VAL A 60 4.09 9.89 13.83
C VAL A 60 3.33 10.02 15.13
N THR A 61 2.70 11.17 15.32
CA THR A 61 1.92 11.48 16.51
C THR A 61 0.50 10.93 16.38
N PRO A 62 -0.08 10.35 17.45
CA PRO A 62 -1.47 9.88 17.44
C PRO A 62 -2.48 11.02 17.17
N GLU A 63 -2.10 12.28 17.35
CA GLU A 63 -2.91 13.44 16.96
C GLU A 63 -3.21 13.47 15.46
N MET A 64 -2.27 13.04 14.61
CA MET A 64 -2.50 12.98 13.17
C MET A 64 -3.59 11.95 12.81
N PHE A 65 -3.65 10.84 13.54
CA PHE A 65 -4.74 9.85 13.43
C PHE A 65 -6.05 10.37 14.03
N LYS A 66 -6.01 11.10 15.14
CA LYS A 66 -7.20 11.73 15.74
C LYS A 66 -7.86 12.76 14.81
N VAL A 67 -7.09 13.50 14.02
CA VAL A 67 -7.63 14.42 13.00
C VAL A 67 -8.34 13.66 11.86
N LEU A 68 -7.99 12.40 11.65
CA LEU A 68 -8.63 11.52 10.66
C LEU A 68 -9.81 10.73 11.22
N GLN A 69 -9.88 10.56 12.54
CA GLN A 69 -11.07 10.08 13.23
C GLN A 69 -12.18 11.12 13.09
N SER A 70 -12.92 11.00 11.99
CA SER A 70 -14.22 11.63 11.84
C SER A 70 -15.31 10.71 12.38
N LYS A 71 -16.46 11.29 12.72
CA LYS A 71 -17.62 10.56 13.28
C LYS A 71 -18.11 9.37 12.42
N SER A 72 -17.69 9.30 11.15
CA SER A 72 -17.99 8.21 10.21
C SER A 72 -16.88 7.17 10.02
N LEU A 73 -15.67 7.40 10.55
CA LEU A 73 -14.50 6.52 10.35
C LEU A 73 -13.99 6.05 11.71
N SER A 74 -14.20 4.76 12.01
CA SER A 74 -13.71 4.15 13.24
C SER A 74 -12.19 4.01 13.25
N GLU A 75 -11.60 4.06 14.44
CA GLU A 75 -10.16 3.84 14.66
C GLU A 75 -9.68 2.52 14.05
N GLU A 76 -10.49 1.47 14.16
CA GLU A 76 -10.21 0.16 13.57
C GLU A 76 -10.09 0.22 12.03
N MET A 77 -10.97 0.98 11.37
CA MET A 77 -10.91 1.17 9.91
C MET A 77 -9.65 1.94 9.49
N LEU A 78 -9.29 2.97 10.26
CA LEU A 78 -8.06 3.74 10.01
C LEU A 78 -6.82 2.87 10.22
N ALA A 79 -6.80 2.02 11.25
CA ALA A 79 -5.70 1.10 11.53
C ALA A 79 -5.53 0.06 10.42
N VAL A 80 -6.62 -0.57 9.97
CA VAL A 80 -6.61 -1.52 8.83
C VAL A 80 -6.19 -0.83 7.53
N THR A 81 -6.71 0.38 7.28
CA THR A 81 -6.34 1.14 6.09
C THR A 81 -4.86 1.51 6.13
N TYR A 82 -4.36 1.91 7.29
CA TYR A 82 -2.97 2.28 7.52
C TYR A 82 -2.01 1.09 7.40
N SER A 83 -2.34 -0.06 7.99
CA SER A 83 -1.52 -1.29 7.88
C SER A 83 -1.43 -1.78 6.43
N GLY A 84 -2.55 -1.72 5.69
CA GLY A 84 -2.61 -2.03 4.26
C GLY A 84 -1.73 -1.08 3.44
N LEU A 85 -1.86 0.23 3.66
CA LEU A 85 -1.06 1.26 3.00
C LEU A 85 0.44 1.14 3.29
N TYR A 86 0.79 0.93 4.56
CA TYR A 86 2.17 0.79 5.00
C TYR A 86 2.81 -0.46 4.40
N SER A 87 2.11 -1.60 4.40
CA SER A 87 2.58 -2.83 3.77
C SER A 87 2.70 -2.68 2.26
N LEU A 88 1.74 -2.01 1.62
CA LEU A 88 1.75 -1.72 0.18
C LEU A 88 2.94 -0.84 -0.22
N LEU A 89 3.17 0.26 0.51
CA LEU A 89 4.33 1.12 0.32
C LEU A 89 5.63 0.38 0.58
N LYS A 90 5.72 -0.37 1.68
CA LYS A 90 6.92 -1.15 2.04
C LYS A 90 7.23 -2.20 0.97
N ALA A 91 6.24 -2.91 0.45
CA ALA A 91 6.41 -3.87 -0.64
C ALA A 91 6.89 -3.18 -1.92
N ALA A 92 6.30 -2.03 -2.27
CA ALA A 92 6.67 -1.26 -3.45
C ALA A 92 8.05 -0.60 -3.36
N LEU A 93 8.47 -0.21 -2.15
CA LEU A 93 9.80 0.35 -1.88
C LEU A 93 10.87 -0.74 -1.81
N ARG A 94 10.53 -1.94 -1.33
CA ARG A 94 11.44 -3.09 -1.30
C ARG A 94 11.84 -3.57 -2.70
N LEU A 95 11.00 -3.33 -3.71
CA LEU A 95 11.31 -3.65 -5.10
C LEU A 95 11.99 -2.45 -5.76
N PRO A 96 13.16 -2.59 -6.42
CA PRO A 96 13.81 -1.49 -7.10
C PRO A 96 12.94 -0.92 -8.23
N GLN A 97 13.07 0.38 -8.53
CA GLN A 97 12.32 1.06 -9.62
C GLN A 97 12.52 0.38 -10.98
N SER A 98 13.63 -0.31 -11.17
CA SER A 98 13.92 -1.09 -12.37
C SER A 98 13.01 -2.33 -12.50
N SER A 99 12.56 -2.91 -11.38
CA SER A 99 11.65 -4.07 -11.37
C SER A 99 10.18 -3.65 -11.35
N LEU A 100 9.82 -2.66 -10.54
CA LEU A 100 8.45 -2.18 -10.44
C LEU A 100 8.27 -0.94 -11.30
N LYS A 101 7.64 -1.05 -12.47
CA LYS A 101 7.33 0.12 -13.32
C LYS A 101 6.08 0.83 -12.83
N GLN A 102 6.04 2.16 -13.00
CA GLN A 102 4.87 2.97 -12.61
C GLN A 102 3.59 2.49 -13.31
N GLU A 103 3.68 2.04 -14.57
CA GLU A 103 2.54 1.48 -15.32
C GLU A 103 1.98 0.22 -14.65
N ILE A 104 2.87 -0.71 -14.27
CA ILE A 104 2.51 -1.96 -13.59
C ILE A 104 1.89 -1.66 -12.22
N PHE A 105 2.47 -0.72 -11.48
CA PHE A 105 1.94 -0.31 -10.19
C PHE A 105 0.55 0.31 -10.32
N LYS A 106 0.30 1.10 -11.37
CA LYS A 106 -1.03 1.66 -11.65
C LYS A 106 -2.03 0.57 -12.01
N GLU A 107 -1.66 -0.38 -12.88
CA GLU A 107 -2.49 -1.54 -13.22
C GLU A 107 -2.87 -2.36 -11.97
N ASP A 108 -1.89 -2.67 -11.12
CA ASP A 108 -2.11 -3.47 -9.91
C ASP A 108 -3.04 -2.75 -8.92
N LEU A 109 -2.88 -1.43 -8.74
CA LEU A 109 -3.82 -0.63 -7.95
C LEU A 109 -5.25 -0.62 -8.55
N GLN A 110 -5.38 -0.57 -9.87
CA GLN A 110 -6.69 -0.66 -10.54
C GLN A 110 -7.32 -2.04 -10.37
N GLU A 111 -6.53 -3.11 -10.46
CA GLU A 111 -6.97 -4.49 -10.23
C GLU A 111 -7.43 -4.69 -8.78
N LEU A 112 -6.67 -4.11 -7.84
CA LEU A 112 -7.04 -3.96 -6.44
C LEU A 112 -8.26 -3.06 -6.21
N ASN A 113 -8.93 -2.57 -7.26
CA ASN A 113 -10.14 -1.75 -7.15
C ASN A 113 -9.93 -0.40 -6.44
N ILE A 114 -8.69 0.10 -6.42
CA ILE A 114 -8.36 1.40 -5.85
C ILE A 114 -8.79 2.48 -6.85
N PRO A 115 -9.54 3.51 -6.40
CA PRO A 115 -9.97 4.58 -7.29
C PRO A 115 -8.77 5.28 -7.94
N ALA A 116 -8.86 5.51 -9.27
CA ALA A 116 -7.78 6.08 -10.07
C ALA A 116 -7.34 7.49 -9.63
N GLU A 117 -8.14 8.16 -8.81
CA GLU A 117 -7.81 9.44 -8.19
C GLU A 117 -6.68 9.35 -7.14
N PHE A 118 -6.45 8.16 -6.56
CA PHE A 118 -5.44 7.88 -5.54
C PHE A 118 -4.14 7.33 -6.13
N ILE A 119 -4.26 6.64 -7.26
CA ILE A 119 -3.17 6.04 -7.99
C ILE A 119 -2.01 7.02 -8.27
N PRO A 120 -2.22 8.24 -8.80
CA PRO A 120 -1.12 9.17 -9.04
C PRO A 120 -0.47 9.67 -7.74
N ASP A 121 -1.24 9.77 -6.65
CA ASP A 121 -0.74 10.17 -5.33
C ASP A 121 0.21 9.10 -4.77
N LEU A 122 -0.23 7.84 -4.79
CA LEU A 122 0.59 6.68 -4.41
C LEU A 122 1.82 6.56 -5.29
N ALA A 123 1.65 6.69 -6.61
CA ALA A 123 2.75 6.59 -7.54
C ALA A 123 3.76 7.72 -7.34
N SER A 124 3.32 8.96 -7.07
CA SER A 124 4.23 10.06 -6.77
C SER A 124 5.00 9.87 -5.46
N VAL A 125 4.47 9.07 -4.54
CA VAL A 125 5.15 8.75 -3.28
C VAL A 125 6.20 7.65 -3.48
N VAL A 126 5.81 6.57 -4.16
CA VAL A 126 6.66 5.38 -4.42
C VAL A 126 7.73 5.64 -5.48
N PHE A 127 7.42 6.48 -6.47
CA PHE A 127 8.30 6.78 -7.61
C PHE A 127 8.86 8.20 -7.61
N GLY A 128 8.31 9.11 -6.79
CA GLY A 128 8.77 10.50 -6.76
C GLY A 128 9.95 10.72 -5.81
N SER A 129 10.22 11.99 -5.55
CA SER A 129 11.43 12.48 -4.85
C SER A 129 11.57 12.01 -3.39
N ARG A 130 10.55 11.37 -2.82
CA ARG A 130 10.58 10.83 -1.45
C ARG A 130 11.20 9.44 -1.38
N ARG A 131 11.21 8.69 -2.48
CA ARG A 131 11.75 7.32 -2.55
C ARG A 131 13.17 7.16 -2.01
N PRO A 132 14.18 7.96 -2.42
CA PRO A 132 15.54 7.78 -1.91
C PRO A 132 15.64 7.99 -0.39
N ARG A 133 14.74 8.79 0.20
CA ARG A 133 14.67 8.94 1.67
C ARG A 133 14.05 7.72 2.35
N LEU A 134 13.06 7.11 1.70
CA LEU A 134 12.36 5.93 2.22
C LEU A 134 13.21 4.66 2.07
N GLU A 135 13.95 4.51 0.97
CA GLU A 135 14.91 3.41 0.76
C GLU A 135 16.13 3.49 1.70
N GLN A 136 16.46 4.67 2.26
CA GLN A 136 17.51 4.80 3.27
C GLN A 136 17.12 4.19 4.63
N VAL A 137 15.82 4.05 4.90
CA VAL A 137 15.28 3.62 6.21
C VAL A 137 14.83 2.16 6.20
N ILE A 138 14.57 1.58 5.02
CA ILE A 138 14.02 0.21 4.83
C ILE A 138 15.12 -0.85 4.73
#